data_AF-A4BV34-F1
#
_entry.id   AF-A4BV34-F1
#
_cell.length_a   1.000
_cell.length_b   1.000
_cell.length_c   1.000
_cell.angle_alpha   90.00
_cell.angle_beta   90.00
_cell.angle_gamma   90.00
#
_symmetry.space_group_name_H-M   'P 1'
#
loop_
_entity.id
_entity.type
_entity.pdbx_description
1 polymer ?
#
loop_
_entity_poly.entity_id
_entity_poly.type
_entity_poly.pdbx_seq_one_letter_code
_entity_poly.pdbx_strand_id
1 'polypeptide(L)'
;MKHTHRAVMSYAVGLMLLLGIAAAAHAAPITLVDRQNQGTVDGTNGGASFGQSFTPTLPAIDAIEFFMAGLGQTVMVNILDGLAGADGLGGPVIATSDPVTVFTLSGPQNIHFDFPARVALTPGQLYVAQLFTPGGIEGVSWTTGDAYGGGQFLQEGLASSDFVARDLIFAEGLTYSLSLPESSWLFSLGLLGAGLATRRRQPPPNTCAAA
;
A
#
# COMPACT_ATOMS: atom_id res chain seq x y z
N MET A 1 22.62 -48.82 -47.36
CA MET A 1 21.66 -47.68 -47.44
C MET A 1 20.81 -47.76 -46.17
N LYS A 2 21.20 -47.21 -45.02
CA LYS A 2 21.07 -45.81 -44.52
C LYS A 2 19.71 -45.16 -44.82
N HIS A 3 18.74 -45.35 -43.93
CA HIS A 3 17.73 -44.34 -43.61
C HIS A 3 17.52 -44.26 -42.09
N THR A 4 18.12 -43.23 -41.51
CA THR A 4 17.92 -42.70 -40.17
C THR A 4 16.54 -42.03 -40.10
N HIS A 5 15.58 -42.64 -39.39
CA HIS A 5 14.34 -41.97 -39.02
C HIS A 5 14.60 -41.03 -37.85
N ARG A 6 14.70 -39.76 -38.23
CA ARG A 6 14.90 -38.56 -37.44
C ARG A 6 13.92 -38.49 -36.28
N ALA A 7 14.49 -38.23 -35.11
CA ALA A 7 13.82 -37.70 -33.94
C ALA A 7 12.97 -36.47 -34.31
N VAL A 8 11.64 -36.62 -34.27
CA VAL A 8 10.69 -35.51 -34.20
C VAL A 8 9.66 -35.90 -33.14
N MET A 9 10.10 -35.96 -31.89
CA MET A 9 9.21 -35.92 -30.75
C MET A 9 9.46 -34.59 -30.05
N SER A 10 9.09 -33.54 -30.79
CA SER A 10 9.19 -32.14 -30.42
C SER A 10 8.28 -31.84 -29.24
N TYR A 11 8.88 -31.62 -28.06
CA TYR A 11 8.47 -30.66 -27.03
C TYR A 11 6.96 -30.44 -26.85
N ALA A 12 6.17 -31.50 -26.67
CA ALA A 12 4.84 -31.39 -26.09
C ALA A 12 4.96 -31.58 -24.56
N VAL A 13 4.33 -30.69 -23.78
CA VAL A 13 4.19 -30.69 -22.31
C VAL A 13 5.15 -29.76 -21.52
N GLY A 14 6.17 -29.17 -22.14
CA GLY A 14 7.06 -28.18 -21.47
C GLY A 14 6.62 -26.72 -21.57
N LEU A 15 5.42 -26.43 -22.09
CA LEU A 15 4.96 -25.06 -22.30
C LEU A 15 4.30 -24.53 -21.02
N MET A 16 5.11 -23.87 -20.21
CA MET A 16 4.80 -22.57 -19.60
C MET A 16 3.32 -22.34 -19.25
N LEU A 17 2.85 -23.00 -18.19
CA LEU A 17 1.78 -22.43 -17.37
C LEU A 17 2.43 -21.76 -16.15
N LEU A 18 3.34 -20.82 -16.41
CA LEU A 18 3.66 -19.73 -15.48
C LEU A 18 2.44 -18.81 -15.48
N LEU A 19 1.32 -19.30 -14.93
CA LEU A 19 0.35 -18.40 -14.33
C LEU A 19 1.07 -17.80 -13.12
N GLY A 20 1.84 -16.74 -13.36
CA GLY A 20 2.20 -15.80 -12.34
C GLY A 20 0.89 -15.30 -11.77
N ILE A 21 0.51 -15.85 -10.62
CA ILE A 21 -0.55 -15.29 -9.80
C ILE A 21 -0.01 -13.92 -9.42
N ALA A 22 -0.35 -12.90 -10.22
CA ALA A 22 -0.22 -11.53 -9.80
C ALA A 22 -1.20 -11.40 -8.62
N ALA A 23 -0.70 -11.65 -7.41
CA ALA A 23 -1.40 -11.23 -6.22
C ALA A 23 -1.55 -9.71 -6.40
N ALA A 24 -2.78 -9.25 -6.58
CA ALA A 24 -3.06 -7.84 -6.43
C ALA A 24 -2.59 -7.50 -5.02
N ALA A 25 -1.52 -6.70 -4.90
CA ALA A 25 -1.11 -6.16 -3.63
C ALA A 25 -2.25 -5.25 -3.17
N HIS A 26 -3.15 -5.80 -2.37
CA HIS A 26 -4.05 -4.98 -1.56
C HIS A 26 -3.20 -4.47 -0.40
N ALA A 27 -3.14 -3.14 -0.25
CA ALA A 27 -2.59 -2.53 0.94
C ALA A 27 -3.28 -3.14 2.15
N ALA A 28 -2.49 -3.60 3.12
CA ALA A 28 -3.06 -4.15 4.34
C ALA A 28 -3.66 -3.00 5.15
N PRO A 29 -4.87 -3.15 5.72
CA PRO A 29 -5.45 -2.07 6.51
C PRO A 29 -4.56 -1.77 7.73
N ILE A 30 -4.58 -0.51 8.19
CA ILE A 30 -3.99 -0.15 9.49
C ILE A 30 -4.78 -0.91 10.57
N THR A 31 -4.12 -1.84 11.24
CA THR A 31 -4.74 -2.70 12.25
C THR A 31 -4.51 -2.23 13.68
N LEU A 32 -3.46 -1.44 13.90
CA LEU A 32 -3.20 -0.74 15.13
C LEU A 32 -3.00 0.73 14.80
N VAL A 33 -4.06 1.52 15.01
CA VAL A 33 -4.01 2.97 14.84
C VAL A 33 -3.30 3.58 16.05
N ASP A 34 -2.28 4.40 15.81
CA ASP A 34 -1.64 5.22 16.84
C ASP A 34 -2.40 6.55 16.94
N ARG A 35 -2.33 7.37 15.89
CA ARG A 35 -3.04 8.64 15.80
C ARG A 35 -4.01 8.67 14.64
N GLN A 36 -5.12 9.36 14.86
CA GLN A 36 -6.09 9.64 13.83
C GLN A 36 -6.81 10.94 14.12
N ASN A 37 -7.30 11.57 13.06
CA ASN A 37 -8.26 12.63 13.11
C ASN A 37 -9.47 12.26 12.26
N GLN A 38 -10.65 12.22 12.88
CA GLN A 38 -11.92 11.98 12.22
C GLN A 38 -12.86 13.12 12.61
N GLY A 39 -13.51 13.76 11.63
CA GLY A 39 -14.40 14.87 11.93
C GLY A 39 -15.20 15.33 10.72
N THR A 40 -15.90 16.45 10.89
CA THR A 40 -16.69 17.07 9.82
C THR A 40 -15.79 17.45 8.67
N VAL A 41 -16.10 16.92 7.49
CA VAL A 41 -15.31 17.11 6.27
C VAL A 41 -15.53 18.50 5.70
N ASP A 42 -14.45 19.23 5.53
CA ASP A 42 -14.33 20.33 4.57
C ASP A 42 -13.09 20.06 3.69
N GLY A 43 -12.82 20.87 2.66
CA GLY A 43 -11.79 20.58 1.68
C GLY A 43 -10.99 21.79 1.21
N THR A 44 -9.79 21.51 0.70
CA THR A 44 -8.97 22.49 -0.02
C THR A 44 -9.22 22.41 -1.53
N ASN A 45 -8.93 23.50 -2.24
CA ASN A 45 -8.94 23.54 -3.71
C ASN A 45 -7.49 23.67 -4.22
N GLY A 46 -6.84 22.53 -4.37
CA GLY A 46 -5.49 22.46 -4.95
C GLY A 46 -4.38 22.92 -4.00
N GLY A 47 -3.17 22.41 -4.25
CA GLY A 47 -1.95 22.81 -3.57
C GLY A 47 -0.76 22.00 -4.06
N ALA A 48 0.45 22.55 -4.00
CA ALA A 48 1.63 21.81 -4.43
C ALA A 48 2.04 20.74 -3.39
N SER A 49 1.92 21.06 -2.11
CA SER A 49 2.23 20.16 -1.00
C SER A 49 1.35 20.51 0.22
N PHE A 50 0.94 19.47 0.93
CA PHE A 50 0.14 19.56 2.15
C PHE A 50 0.82 18.76 3.25
N GLY A 51 0.57 19.11 4.51
CA GLY A 51 1.06 18.31 5.62
C GLY A 51 0.12 18.29 6.82
N GLN A 52 0.31 17.27 7.65
CA GLN A 52 -0.25 17.16 8.98
C GLN A 52 0.89 16.93 9.96
N SER A 53 1.03 17.80 10.96
CA SER A 53 1.92 17.50 12.08
C SER A 53 1.24 16.54 13.07
N PHE A 54 2.03 15.64 13.64
CA PHE A 54 1.55 14.64 14.58
C PHE A 54 2.60 14.26 15.61
N THR A 55 2.13 13.80 16.77
CA THR A 55 2.98 13.35 17.88
C THR A 55 2.63 11.88 18.19
N PRO A 56 3.43 10.91 17.72
CA PRO A 56 3.14 9.49 17.85
C PRO A 56 3.22 9.04 19.30
N THR A 57 2.45 8.00 19.64
CA THR A 57 2.57 7.26 20.91
C THR A 57 3.24 5.91 20.71
N LEU A 58 3.20 5.37 19.50
CA LEU A 58 3.95 4.19 19.11
C LEU A 58 5.39 4.56 18.73
N PRO A 59 6.35 3.65 18.93
CA PRO A 59 7.74 3.88 18.56
C PRO A 59 7.99 3.72 17.05
N ALA A 60 6.96 3.42 16.27
CA ALA A 60 7.08 3.24 14.83
C ALA A 60 5.72 3.21 14.14
N ILE A 61 5.75 3.48 12.83
CA ILE A 61 4.63 3.34 11.89
C ILE A 61 5.10 2.58 10.65
N ASP A 62 4.21 1.93 9.93
CA ASP A 62 4.49 1.36 8.61
C ASP A 62 3.43 1.70 7.56
N ALA A 63 2.36 2.40 7.96
CA ALA A 63 1.38 2.95 7.04
C ALA A 63 0.76 4.25 7.55
N ILE A 64 0.24 5.05 6.62
CA ILE A 64 -0.55 6.24 6.88
C ILE A 64 -1.65 6.39 5.83
N GLU A 65 -2.81 6.89 6.25
CA GLU A 65 -3.98 7.14 5.42
C GLU A 65 -4.36 8.62 5.47
N PHE A 66 -4.78 9.16 4.33
CA PHE A 66 -5.36 10.49 4.22
C PHE A 66 -6.69 10.45 3.48
N PHE A 67 -7.68 11.21 3.95
CA PHE A 67 -8.93 11.42 3.21
C PHE A 67 -8.71 12.53 2.18
N MET A 68 -8.62 12.17 0.90
CA MET A 68 -8.28 13.10 -0.17
C MET A 68 -8.91 12.71 -1.50
N ALA A 69 -8.90 13.64 -2.45
CA ALA A 69 -9.35 13.41 -3.81
C ALA A 69 -8.20 13.59 -4.82
N GLY A 70 -8.32 12.89 -5.95
CA GLY A 70 -7.41 13.01 -7.08
C GLY A 70 -7.95 12.38 -8.35
N LEU A 71 -7.39 12.81 -9.48
CA LEU A 71 -7.75 12.40 -10.84
C LEU A 71 -6.51 11.90 -11.60
N GLY A 72 -5.78 10.98 -10.98
CA GLY A 72 -4.64 10.28 -11.57
C GLY A 72 -3.28 10.85 -11.17
N GLN A 73 -3.20 11.69 -10.14
CA GLN A 73 -1.92 12.16 -9.61
C GLN A 73 -1.22 11.04 -8.83
N THR A 74 0.10 10.90 -9.02
CA THR A 74 0.93 10.04 -8.17
C THR A 74 1.39 10.83 -6.96
N VAL A 75 0.96 10.41 -5.77
CA VAL A 75 1.23 11.05 -4.49
C VAL A 75 2.13 10.15 -3.65
N MET A 76 3.02 10.76 -2.88
CA MET A 76 3.86 10.09 -1.88
C MET A 76 3.69 10.82 -0.55
N VAL A 77 3.94 10.13 0.55
CA VAL A 77 4.03 10.75 1.88
C VAL A 77 5.48 10.74 2.35
N ASN A 78 6.00 11.90 2.67
CA ASN A 78 7.25 12.05 3.40
C ASN A 78 6.96 12.20 4.90
N ILE A 79 7.73 11.53 5.74
CA ILE A 79 7.77 11.83 7.17
C ILE A 79 8.95 12.76 7.42
N LEU A 80 8.68 13.93 7.99
CA LEU A 80 9.67 14.95 8.33
C LEU A 80 9.92 14.98 9.84
N ASP A 81 11.17 15.23 10.22
CA ASP A 81 11.56 15.44 11.62
C ASP A 81 11.26 16.88 12.07
N GLY A 82 10.08 17.06 12.67
CA GLY A 82 9.60 18.33 13.20
C GLY A 82 9.12 19.34 12.16
N LEU A 83 8.68 20.50 12.67
CA LEU A 83 8.29 21.66 11.88
C LEU A 83 9.53 22.50 11.55
N ALA A 84 9.72 22.84 10.29
CA ALA A 84 10.75 23.80 9.87
C ALA A 84 10.29 24.61 8.65
N GLY A 85 10.87 25.79 8.45
CA GLY A 85 10.43 26.72 7.40
C GLY A 85 9.19 27.54 7.80
N ALA A 86 8.79 28.45 6.93
CA ALA A 86 7.66 29.37 7.18
C ALA A 86 6.30 28.66 7.13
N ASP A 87 6.19 27.61 6.34
CA ASP A 87 5.01 26.76 6.18
C ASP A 87 5.04 25.49 7.03
N GLY A 88 6.13 25.24 7.77
CA GLY A 88 6.31 24.05 8.59
C GLY A 88 6.69 22.78 7.82
N LEU A 89 6.90 22.85 6.49
CA LEU A 89 7.16 21.70 5.61
C LEU A 89 8.64 21.52 5.22
N GLY A 90 9.55 22.32 5.80
CA GLY A 90 10.99 22.32 5.49
C GLY A 90 11.85 21.40 6.35
N GLY A 91 11.25 20.47 7.10
CA GLY A 91 11.98 19.54 7.99
C GLY A 91 12.78 18.49 7.20
N PRO A 92 13.83 17.87 7.81
CA PRO A 92 14.53 16.76 7.17
C PRO A 92 13.61 15.56 6.94
N VAL A 93 13.61 14.99 5.73
CA VAL A 93 12.86 13.77 5.41
C VAL A 93 13.55 12.56 6.05
N ILE A 94 12.84 11.81 6.90
CA ILE A 94 13.34 10.59 7.55
C ILE A 94 12.78 9.31 6.92
N ALA A 95 11.65 9.40 6.22
CA ALA A 95 11.07 8.29 5.46
C ALA A 95 10.19 8.81 4.32
N THR A 96 10.00 7.98 3.30
CA THR A 96 9.12 8.23 2.16
C THR A 96 8.33 6.97 1.88
N SER A 97 7.02 7.10 1.68
CA SER A 97 6.13 5.99 1.33
C SER A 97 6.38 5.49 -0.10
N ASP A 98 5.80 4.34 -0.43
CA ASP A 98 5.62 3.96 -1.82
C ASP A 98 4.67 4.96 -2.53
N PRO A 99 4.86 5.19 -3.84
CA PRO A 99 4.00 6.08 -4.61
C PRO A 99 2.63 5.47 -4.88
N VAL A 100 1.58 6.27 -4.66
CA VAL A 100 0.18 5.85 -4.87
C VAL A 100 -0.45 6.76 -5.93
N THR A 101 -1.03 6.15 -6.97
CA THR A 101 -1.81 6.91 -7.95
C THR A 101 -3.24 7.06 -7.45
N VAL A 102 -3.63 8.30 -7.15
CA VAL A 102 -4.93 8.62 -6.56
C VAL A 102 -5.96 8.82 -7.66
N PHE A 103 -7.05 8.05 -7.59
CA PHE A 103 -8.14 8.15 -8.57
C PHE A 103 -9.50 8.00 -7.87
N THR A 104 -10.17 9.12 -7.64
CA THR A 104 -11.37 9.21 -6.81
C THR A 104 -12.51 9.94 -7.54
N LEU A 105 -13.23 9.24 -8.41
CA LEU A 105 -14.29 9.85 -9.24
C LEU A 105 -15.55 10.27 -8.46
N SER A 106 -15.76 9.72 -7.26
CA SER A 106 -16.97 9.91 -6.47
C SER A 106 -16.78 10.85 -5.28
N GLY A 107 -15.73 11.68 -5.29
CA GLY A 107 -15.32 12.52 -4.17
C GLY A 107 -14.19 11.91 -3.33
N PRO A 108 -13.77 12.58 -2.25
CA PRO A 108 -12.63 12.15 -1.43
C PRO A 108 -12.80 10.74 -0.85
N GLN A 109 -11.69 10.01 -0.75
CA GLN A 109 -11.61 8.66 -0.18
C GLN A 109 -10.37 8.53 0.71
N ASN A 110 -10.34 7.52 1.59
CA ASN A 110 -9.13 7.18 2.33
C ASN A 110 -8.12 6.59 1.34
N ILE A 111 -7.01 7.28 1.15
CA ILE A 111 -5.88 6.83 0.36
C ILE A 111 -4.82 6.32 1.32
N HIS A 112 -4.44 5.06 1.14
CA HIS A 112 -3.48 4.36 1.98
C HIS A 112 -2.08 4.43 1.37
N PHE A 113 -1.09 4.75 2.19
CA PHE A 113 0.32 4.84 1.83
C PHE A 113 1.13 3.90 2.72
N ASP A 114 1.72 2.88 2.11
CA ASP A 114 2.64 1.95 2.78
C ASP A 114 4.07 2.51 2.77
N PHE A 115 4.83 2.28 3.84
CA PHE A 115 6.26 2.54 3.86
C PHE A 115 7.05 1.26 3.53
N PRO A 116 8.08 1.33 2.67
CA PRO A 116 8.87 0.15 2.27
C PRO A 116 9.62 -0.49 3.44
N ALA A 117 9.84 0.28 4.51
CA ALA A 117 10.33 -0.20 5.79
C ALA A 117 9.63 0.55 6.93
N ARG A 118 9.51 -0.13 8.07
CA ARG A 118 8.95 0.47 9.29
C ARG A 118 9.73 1.72 9.68
N VAL A 119 9.03 2.84 9.81
CA VAL A 119 9.59 4.14 10.18
C VAL A 119 9.73 4.19 11.69
N ALA A 120 10.96 4.27 12.18
CA ALA A 120 11.22 4.43 13.61
C ALA A 120 10.90 5.86 14.04
N LEU A 121 10.08 6.01 15.08
CA LEU A 121 9.66 7.30 15.64
C LEU A 121 9.93 7.32 17.15
N THR A 122 10.16 8.51 17.70
CA THR A 122 10.24 8.71 19.16
C THR A 122 8.86 9.06 19.69
N PRO A 123 8.25 8.27 20.59
CA PRO A 123 6.98 8.63 21.21
C PRO A 123 7.06 9.99 21.89
N GLY A 124 6.09 10.87 21.63
CA GLY A 124 6.05 12.23 22.17
C GLY A 124 6.86 13.28 21.40
N GLN A 125 7.60 12.90 20.36
CA GLN A 125 8.29 13.86 19.47
C GLN A 125 7.37 14.31 18.33
N LEU A 126 7.47 15.58 17.92
CA LEU A 126 6.65 16.11 16.82
C LEU A 126 7.26 15.72 15.46
N TYR A 127 6.43 15.19 14.57
CA TYR A 127 6.76 14.88 13.18
C TYR A 127 5.74 15.53 12.23
N VAL A 128 6.03 15.52 10.94
CA VAL A 128 5.11 15.97 9.89
C VAL A 128 4.94 14.87 8.84
N ALA A 129 3.71 14.51 8.54
CA ALA A 129 3.38 13.71 7.37
C ALA A 129 3.03 14.66 6.21
N GLN A 130 3.95 14.79 5.26
CA GLN A 130 3.84 15.67 4.10
C GLN A 130 3.38 14.87 2.88
N LEU A 131 2.20 15.20 2.37
CA LEU A 131 1.74 14.78 1.05
C LEU A 131 2.48 15.58 -0.01
N PHE A 132 3.25 14.88 -0.83
CA PHE A 132 4.05 15.46 -1.90
C PHE A 132 3.68 14.83 -3.24
N THR A 133 3.54 15.68 -4.26
CA THR A 133 3.54 15.23 -5.65
C THR A 133 4.19 16.29 -6.53
N PRO A 134 5.04 15.91 -7.51
CA PRO A 134 5.63 16.87 -8.44
C PRO A 134 4.60 17.67 -9.27
N GLY A 135 3.37 17.16 -9.43
CA GLY A 135 2.33 17.76 -10.27
C GLY A 135 1.29 18.61 -9.53
N GLY A 136 1.42 18.78 -8.21
CA GLY A 136 0.37 19.31 -7.34
C GLY A 136 -0.75 18.32 -7.02
N ILE A 137 -1.38 18.52 -5.87
CA ILE A 137 -2.48 17.73 -5.30
C ILE A 137 -3.78 18.50 -5.55
N GLU A 138 -4.82 17.80 -5.98
CA GLU A 138 -6.12 18.41 -6.32
C GLU A 138 -6.87 18.94 -5.10
N GLY A 139 -6.72 18.27 -3.96
CA GLY A 139 -7.23 18.74 -2.68
C GLY A 139 -7.10 17.67 -1.61
N VAL A 140 -7.13 18.12 -0.37
CA VAL A 140 -7.15 17.27 0.83
C VAL A 140 -8.35 17.65 1.67
N SER A 141 -8.87 16.69 2.42
CA SER A 141 -9.94 16.96 3.37
C SER A 141 -9.38 17.26 4.76
N TRP A 142 -9.95 18.26 5.40
CA TRP A 142 -9.62 18.69 6.74
C TRP A 142 -10.86 18.75 7.64
N THR A 143 -10.63 18.91 8.94
CA THR A 143 -11.67 19.18 9.93
C THR A 143 -11.67 20.64 10.33
N THR A 144 -12.87 21.21 10.51
CA THR A 144 -13.04 22.51 11.16
C THR A 144 -13.03 22.31 12.68
N GLY A 145 -11.95 22.70 13.35
CA GLY A 145 -11.71 22.48 14.78
C GLY A 145 -10.50 21.60 15.03
N ASP A 146 -9.82 21.84 16.17
CA ASP A 146 -8.73 21.03 16.69
C ASP A 146 -9.30 19.71 17.25
N ALA A 147 -9.53 18.77 16.34
CA ALA A 147 -10.00 17.43 16.67
C ALA A 147 -8.82 16.49 16.99
N TYR A 148 -7.59 16.89 16.64
CA TYR A 148 -6.37 16.19 16.97
C TYR A 148 -5.39 17.11 17.73
N GLY A 149 -5.52 17.10 19.06
CA GLY A 149 -4.72 17.95 19.95
C GLY A 149 -3.22 17.72 19.79
N GLY A 150 -2.49 18.79 19.46
CA GLY A 150 -1.04 18.78 19.28
C GLY A 150 -0.57 18.49 17.84
N GLY A 151 -1.50 18.43 16.88
CA GLY A 151 -1.19 18.50 15.46
C GLY A 151 -1.61 19.84 14.83
N GLN A 152 -1.33 19.96 13.54
CA GLN A 152 -1.68 21.12 12.74
C GLN A 152 -1.62 20.77 11.25
N PHE A 153 -2.63 21.24 10.51
CA PHE A 153 -2.61 21.28 9.05
C PHE A 153 -1.60 22.31 8.53
N LEU A 154 -0.86 21.92 7.49
CA LEU A 154 0.17 22.72 6.84
C LEU A 154 -0.05 22.72 5.33
N GLN A 155 0.30 23.83 4.68
CA GLN A 155 0.25 23.95 3.23
C GLN A 155 1.43 24.77 2.74
N GLU A 156 2.08 24.30 1.68
CA GLU A 156 3.23 24.99 1.10
C GLU A 156 2.89 26.43 0.72
N GLY A 157 3.79 27.35 1.08
CA GLY A 157 3.67 28.77 0.76
C GLY A 157 2.69 29.56 1.63
N LEU A 158 2.02 28.92 2.60
CA LEU A 158 1.14 29.57 3.58
C LEU A 158 1.71 29.43 4.98
N ALA A 159 1.57 30.46 5.80
CA ALA A 159 2.12 30.41 7.15
C ALA A 159 1.32 29.40 7.98
N SER A 160 1.99 28.62 8.83
CA SER A 160 1.28 27.64 9.68
C SER A 160 0.20 28.30 10.53
N SER A 161 0.40 29.56 10.96
CA SER A 161 -0.58 30.36 11.69
C SER A 161 -1.90 30.60 10.95
N ASP A 162 -1.96 30.38 9.64
CA ASP A 162 -3.19 30.53 8.85
C ASP A 162 -4.15 29.35 9.04
N PHE A 163 -3.68 28.27 9.67
CA PHE A 163 -4.39 27.00 9.83
C PHE A 163 -4.61 26.59 11.27
N VAL A 164 -4.69 27.55 12.19
CA VAL A 164 -4.99 27.27 13.59
C VAL A 164 -6.32 26.52 13.70
N ALA A 165 -6.32 25.43 14.48
CA ALA A 165 -7.48 24.55 14.70
C ALA A 165 -8.02 23.92 13.40
N ARG A 166 -7.12 23.57 12.47
CA ARG A 166 -7.41 22.73 11.32
C ARG A 166 -6.44 21.57 11.31
N ASP A 167 -6.97 20.40 11.00
CA ASP A 167 -6.23 19.15 10.88
C ASP A 167 -6.72 18.41 9.64
N LEU A 168 -5.82 17.76 8.92
CA LEU A 168 -6.20 16.79 7.90
C LEU A 168 -6.98 15.65 8.54
N ILE A 169 -7.87 15.04 7.76
CA ILE A 169 -8.44 13.75 8.12
C ILE A 169 -7.42 12.69 7.75
N PHE A 170 -6.81 12.09 8.76
CA PHE A 170 -5.73 11.12 8.60
C PHE A 170 -5.80 10.02 9.66
N ALA A 171 -5.12 8.92 9.40
CA ALA A 171 -4.82 7.90 10.39
C ALA A 171 -3.44 7.32 10.12
N GLU A 172 -2.67 7.05 11.16
CA GLU A 172 -1.36 6.39 11.04
C GLU A 172 -1.26 5.22 12.03
N GLY A 173 -0.36 4.28 11.71
CA GLY A 173 -0.01 3.24 12.65
C GLY A 173 0.68 2.05 12.02
N LEU A 174 0.32 0.86 12.51
CA LEU A 174 0.91 -0.41 12.10
C LEU A 174 -0.10 -1.32 11.39
N THR A 175 0.35 -1.86 10.28
CA THR A 175 -0.24 -2.98 9.56
C THR A 175 0.29 -4.28 10.18
N TYR A 176 -0.59 -5.05 10.82
CA TYR A 176 -0.28 -6.41 11.22
C TYR A 176 -0.36 -7.25 9.95
N SER A 177 0.77 -7.41 9.29
CA SER A 177 0.95 -8.57 8.42
C SER A 177 1.01 -9.81 9.33
N LEU A 178 -0.15 -10.42 9.58
CA LEU A 178 -0.15 -11.85 9.83
C LEU A 178 0.41 -12.46 8.55
N SER A 179 1.71 -12.72 8.53
CA SER A 179 2.33 -13.60 7.55
C SER A 179 1.71 -14.97 7.78
N LEU A 180 0.50 -15.17 7.23
CA LEU A 180 -0.08 -16.49 7.11
C LEU A 180 0.97 -17.28 6.33
N PRO A 181 1.55 -18.35 6.92
CA PRO A 181 2.58 -19.12 6.25
C PRO A 181 2.05 -19.50 4.88
N GLU A 182 2.72 -19.02 3.84
CA GLU A 182 2.23 -18.93 2.48
C GLU A 182 1.39 -20.17 2.13
N SER A 183 0.07 -20.05 2.03
CA SER A 183 -0.80 -21.19 1.74
C SER A 183 -0.54 -21.80 0.34
N SER A 184 0.40 -21.23 -0.41
CA SER A 184 1.03 -21.78 -1.61
C SER A 184 1.55 -23.21 -1.41
N TRP A 185 2.12 -23.56 -0.25
CA TRP A 185 2.56 -24.94 -0.01
C TRP A 185 1.39 -25.91 0.18
N LEU A 186 0.31 -25.49 0.85
CA LEU A 186 -0.91 -26.29 1.00
C LEU A 186 -1.59 -26.53 -0.35
N PHE A 187 -1.63 -25.51 -1.22
CA PHE A 187 -2.16 -25.64 -2.57
C PHE A 187 -1.29 -26.57 -3.44
N SER A 188 0.04 -26.45 -3.32
CA SER A 188 1.00 -27.31 -4.01
C SER A 188 0.87 -28.78 -3.58
N LEU A 189 0.67 -29.04 -2.29
CA LEU A 189 0.43 -30.39 -1.77
C LEU A 189 -0.91 -30.97 -2.26
N GLY A 190 -1.96 -30.15 -2.36
CA GLY A 190 -3.26 -30.57 -2.89
C GLY A 190 -3.19 -31.03 -4.35
N LEU A 191 -2.46 -30.30 -5.20
CA LEU A 191 -2.28 -30.64 -6.61
C LEU A 191 -1.43 -31.90 -6.80
N LEU A 192 -0.36 -32.07 -6.01
CA LEU A 192 0.45 -33.28 -6.03
C LEU A 192 -0.36 -34.53 -5.59
N GLY A 193 -1.23 -34.39 -4.59
CA GLY A 193 -2.12 -35.45 -4.14
C GLY A 193 -3.14 -35.87 -5.22
N ALA A 194 -3.74 -34.90 -5.92
CA ALA A 194 -4.72 -35.16 -6.99
C ALA A 194 -4.09 -35.87 -8.21
N GLY A 195 -2.86 -35.52 -8.58
CA GLY A 195 -2.12 -36.16 -9.68
C GLY A 195 -1.75 -37.63 -9.40
N LEU A 196 -1.47 -37.98 -8.15
CA LEU A 196 -1.16 -39.36 -7.76
C LEU A 196 -2.42 -40.25 -7.70
N ALA A 197 -3.58 -39.68 -7.38
CA ALA A 197 -4.85 -40.42 -7.29
C ALA A 197 -5.37 -40.86 -8.67
N THR A 198 -5.14 -40.08 -9.74
CA THR A 198 -5.60 -40.41 -11.09
C THR A 198 -4.77 -41.52 -11.75
N ARG A 199 -3.49 -41.68 -11.37
CA ARG A 199 -2.60 -42.71 -11.92
C ARG A 199 -2.95 -44.14 -11.51
N ARG A 200 -3.75 -44.34 -10.44
CA ARG A 200 -4.17 -45.67 -9.97
C ARG A 200 -5.40 -46.25 -10.67
N ARG A 201 -6.00 -45.53 -11.63
CA ARG A 201 -7.22 -45.97 -12.35
C ARG A 201 -6.97 -46.32 -13.83
N GLN A 202 -5.82 -46.89 -14.17
CA GLN A 202 -5.71 -47.56 -15.48
C GLN A 202 -6.13 -49.02 -15.34
N PRO A 203 -7.24 -49.45 -15.98
CA PRO A 203 -7.61 -50.87 -16.01
C PRO A 203 -6.54 -51.68 -16.77
N PRO A 204 -6.28 -52.93 -16.36
CA PRO A 204 -5.26 -53.76 -16.99
C PRO A 204 -5.59 -54.00 -18.48
N PRO A 205 -4.56 -54.11 -19.35
CA PRO A 205 -4.77 -54.35 -20.78
C PRO A 205 -5.36 -55.75 -21.01
N ASN A 206 -6.47 -55.79 -21.73
CA ASN A 206 -7.12 -57.04 -22.15
C ASN A 206 -6.23 -57.78 -23.15
N THR A 207 -5.63 -58.88 -22.74
CA THR A 207 -4.92 -59.81 -23.62
C THR A 207 -5.92 -60.64 -24.41
N CYS A 208 -6.12 -60.31 -25.70
CA CYS A 208 -6.76 -61.21 -26.64
C CYS A 208 -5.77 -62.32 -27.04
N ALA A 209 -6.08 -63.56 -26.67
CA ALA A 209 -5.44 -64.74 -27.20
C ALA A 209 -5.98 -65.01 -28.62
N ALA A 210 -5.10 -65.00 -29.62
CA ALA A 210 -5.40 -65.51 -30.95
C ALA A 210 -4.97 -66.98 -31.01
N ALA A 211 -5.90 -67.83 -31.47
CA ALA A 211 -5.75 -69.26 -31.70
C ALA A 211 -5.15 -69.54 -33.09
#